data_AF-A0A1Y2I6G6-F1
#
_entry.id   AF-A0A1Y2I6G6-F1
#
_cell.length_a   1.000
_cell.length_b   1.000
_cell.length_c   1.000
_cell.angle_alpha   90.00
_cell.angle_beta   90.00
_cell.angle_gamma   90.00
#
_symmetry.space_group_name_H-M   'P 1'
#
loop_
_entity.id
_entity.type
_entity.pdbx_description
1 polymer ?
#
loop_
_entity_poly.entity_id
_entity_poly.type
_entity_poly.pdbx_seq_one_letter_code
_entity_poly.pdbx_strand_id
1 'polypeptide(L)' 'KEKDPGPLYCVCRKPYDESKFYIECDGCQDWLHGACVSVTPQQSKAFDLFYCKEC' A
#
# COMPACT_ATOMS: atom_id res chain seq x y z
N LYS A 1 -4.43 8.85 -28.35
CA LYS A 1 -4.39 7.61 -27.54
C LYS A 1 -4.08 8.01 -26.12
N GLU A 2 -5.12 8.11 -25.32
CA GLU A 2 -5.02 8.31 -23.87
C GLU A 2 -4.16 7.19 -23.28
N LYS A 3 -3.09 7.57 -22.57
CA LYS A 3 -2.29 6.61 -21.83
C LYS A 3 -3.05 6.31 -20.55
N ASP A 4 -3.74 5.18 -20.50
CA ASP A 4 -4.23 4.62 -19.24
C ASP A 4 -3.05 4.66 -18.25
N PRO A 5 -3.12 5.48 -17.18
CA PRO A 5 -2.19 5.30 -16.09
C PRO A 5 -2.48 3.90 -15.59
N GLY A 6 -1.48 3.02 -15.59
CA GLY A 6 -1.65 1.63 -15.17
C GLY A 6 -2.31 1.50 -13.79
N PRO A 7 -2.59 0.27 -13.32
CA PRO A 7 -3.31 0.05 -12.08
C PRO A 7 -2.72 0.90 -10.94
N LEU A 8 -3.58 1.72 -10.34
CA LEU A 8 -3.21 2.64 -9.27
C LEU A 8 -3.48 1.96 -7.94
N TYR A 9 -2.45 1.91 -7.10
CA TYR A 9 -2.47 1.29 -5.79
C TYR A 9 -2.36 2.36 -4.71
N CYS A 10 -2.59 1.95 -3.46
CA CYS A 10 -2.47 2.76 -2.26
C CYS A 10 -3.49 3.91 -2.19
N VAL A 11 -3.67 4.49 -0.99
CA VAL A 11 -4.51 5.69 -0.79
C VAL A 11 -4.05 6.90 -1.60
N CYS A 12 -2.79 6.91 -2.03
CA CYS A 12 -2.24 8.00 -2.85
C CYS A 12 -2.51 7.83 -4.36
N ARG A 13 -3.19 6.75 -4.77
CA ARG A 13 -3.57 6.43 -6.16
C ARG A 13 -2.39 6.60 -7.10
N LYS A 14 -1.28 5.93 -6.78
CA LYS A 14 -0.03 5.94 -7.56
C LYS A 14 0.19 4.57 -8.23
N PRO A 15 0.88 4.54 -9.38
CA PRO A 15 1.26 3.28 -9.99
C PRO A 15 2.17 2.46 -9.07
N TYR A 16 2.22 1.15 -9.32
CA TYR A 16 3.16 0.27 -8.64
C TYR A 16 4.60 0.68 -8.93
N ASP A 17 5.42 0.60 -7.90
CA ASP A 17 6.81 1.05 -7.88
C ASP A 17 7.61 0.11 -6.99
N GLU A 18 8.41 -0.76 -7.59
CA GLU A 18 9.19 -1.81 -6.91
C GLU A 18 10.22 -1.27 -5.90
N SER A 19 10.61 0.01 -6.00
CA SER A 19 11.55 0.63 -5.06
C SER A 19 10.89 0.97 -3.72
N LYS A 20 9.57 0.90 -3.63
CA LYS A 20 8.82 1.22 -2.42
C LYS A 20 8.39 -0.03 -1.67
N PHE A 21 8.30 0.12 -0.34
CA PHE A 21 7.73 -0.89 0.52
C PHE A 21 6.20 -0.81 0.49
N TYR A 22 5.56 -1.96 0.26
CA TYR A 22 4.11 -2.11 0.33
C TYR A 22 3.74 -3.06 1.44
N ILE A 23 2.58 -2.82 2.02
CA ILE A 23 1.93 -3.68 2.98
C ILE A 23 0.51 -3.93 2.49
N GLU A 24 0.09 -5.20 2.53
CA GLU A 24 -1.28 -5.62 2.24
C GLU A 24 -2.15 -5.36 3.47
N CYS A 25 -3.32 -4.79 3.27
CA CYS A 25 -4.31 -4.59 4.33
C CYS A 25 -5.29 -5.76 4.39
N ASP A 26 -5.48 -6.38 5.55
CA ASP A 26 -6.47 -7.45 5.75
C ASP A 26 -7.91 -6.98 5.62
N GLY A 27 -8.19 -5.70 5.88
CA GLY A 27 -9.55 -5.14 5.81
C GLY A 27 -10.05 -4.92 4.38
N CYS A 28 -9.24 -4.24 3.56
CA CYS A 28 -9.61 -3.90 2.17
C CYS A 28 -8.88 -4.74 1.11
N GLN A 29 -7.95 -5.61 1.52
CA GLN A 29 -7.11 -6.42 0.63
C GLN A 29 -6.40 -5.58 -0.44
N ASP A 30 -6.04 -4.33 -0.08
CA ASP A 30 -5.37 -3.38 -0.97
C ASP A 30 -3.87 -3.25 -0.61
N TRP A 31 -3.07 -2.87 -1.60
CA TRP A 31 -1.63 -2.72 -1.49
C TRP A 31 -1.28 -1.27 -1.21
N LEU A 32 -0.76 -1.02 -0.02
CA LEU A 32 -0.53 0.33 0.49
C LEU A 32 0.95 0.58 0.68
N HIS A 33 1.44 1.76 0.29
CA HIS A 33 2.79 2.14 0.65
C HIS A 33 2.89 2.27 2.16
N GLY A 34 3.84 1.57 2.79
CA GLY A 34 4.06 1.70 4.23
C GLY A 34 4.25 3.17 4.64
N ALA A 35 4.94 3.97 3.83
CA ALA A 35 5.08 5.41 4.06
C ALA A 35 3.74 6.18 4.06
N CYS A 36 2.76 5.78 3.24
CA CYS A 36 1.44 6.44 3.19
C CYS A 36 0.55 6.06 4.38
N VAL A 37 0.77 4.89 4.96
CA VAL A 37 0.05 4.41 6.16
C VAL A 37 0.90 4.52 7.44
N SER A 38 2.04 5.23 7.37
CA SER A 38 3.00 5.37 8.48
C SER A 38 3.47 4.05 9.09
N VAL A 39 3.54 2.99 8.27
CA VAL A 39 4.12 1.70 8.61
C VAL A 39 5.49 1.55 8.00
N THR A 40 6.47 1.25 8.85
CA THR A 40 7.81 0.88 8.40
C THR A 40 7.91 -0.63 8.16
N PRO A 41 8.83 -1.09 7.30
CA PRO A 41 9.06 -2.53 7.07
C PRO A 41 9.52 -3.28 8.34
N GLN A 42 9.98 -2.57 9.38
CA GLN A 42 10.31 -3.15 10.68
C GLN A 42 9.04 -3.41 11.49
N GLN A 43 8.11 -2.46 11.50
CA GLN A 43 6.81 -2.63 12.15
C GLN A 43 5.97 -3.70 11.44
N SER A 44 6.02 -3.77 10.10
CA SER A 44 5.29 -4.80 9.35
C SER A 44 5.68 -6.22 9.71
N LYS A 45 6.94 -6.46 10.10
CA LYS A 45 7.40 -7.78 10.57
C LYS A 45 6.80 -8.19 11.91
N ALA A 46 6.28 -7.24 12.68
CA ALA A 46 5.62 -7.49 13.95
C ALA A 46 4.08 -7.53 13.82
N PHE A 47 3.53 -7.22 12.65
CA PHE A 47 2.10 -7.31 12.37
C PHE A 47 1.77 -8.67 11.77
N ASP A 48 0.97 -9.47 12.48
CA ASP A 48 0.35 -10.67 11.92
C ASP A 48 -0.82 -10.30 10.98
N LEU A 49 -1.57 -9.25 11.33
CA LEU A 49 -2.66 -8.69 10.54
C LEU A 49 -2.52 -7.17 10.51
N PHE A 50 -2.61 -6.57 9.33
CA PHE A 50 -2.49 -5.12 9.17
C PHE A 50 -3.79 -4.52 8.65
N TYR A 51 -4.28 -3.48 9.33
CA TYR A 51 -5.44 -2.71 8.91
C TYR A 51 -5.03 -1.27 8.61
N CYS A 52 -5.40 -0.78 7.43
CA CYS A 52 -5.12 0.58 7.03
C CYS A 52 -6.10 1.56 7.70
N LYS A 53 -5.73 2.84 7.75
CA LYS A 53 -6.54 3.89 8.41
C LYS A 53 -7.91 4.16 7.76
N GLU A 54 -8.11 3.68 6.53
CA GLU A 54 -9.35 3.89 5.76
C GLU A 54 -10.33 2.71 5.91
N CYS A 55 -9.91 1.60 6.54
CA CYS A 55 -10.78 0.49 6.95
C CYS A 55 -11.38 0.78 8.31
#